data_AF-A0A8J7BYT7-F1
#
_entry.id   AF-A0A8J7BYT7-F1
#
_cell.length_a   1.000
_cell.length_b   1.000
_cell.length_c   1.000
_cell.angle_alpha   90.00
_cell.angle_beta   90.00
_cell.angle_gamma   90.00
#
_symmetry.space_group_name_H-M   'P 1'
#
loop_
_entity.id
_entity.type
_entity.pdbx_description
1 polymer ?
#
loop_
_entity_poly.entity_id
_entity_poly.type
_entity_poly.pdbx_seq_one_letter_code
_entity_poly.pdbx_strand_id
1 'polypeptide(L)'
;MLAPHLLGELEIEALVDTGATYLVISEDIVKKLGLRIRDQQKAKYADGREGWVGVTEALLIECEGRQTTEDALVTGDVHEYVQHEDWLPRNICRTFQHIAEVSKLQQC
;
A
#
# COMPACT_ATOMS: atom_id res chain seq x y z
N MET A 1 11.93 21.48 7.18
CA MET A 1 12.37 20.53 6.16
C MET A 1 13.10 19.42 6.89
N LEU A 2 12.51 18.22 6.98
CA LEU A 2 13.19 17.06 7.58
C LEU A 2 14.30 16.60 6.64
N ALA A 3 15.39 16.10 7.20
CA ALA A 3 16.48 15.57 6.40
C ALA A 3 16.03 14.26 5.72
N PRO A 4 16.38 14.02 4.43
CA PRO A 4 15.92 12.85 3.67
C PRO A 4 16.16 11.51 4.38
N HIS A 5 17.29 11.39 5.09
CA HIS A 5 17.65 10.19 5.85
C HIS A 5 16.78 9.90 7.09
N LEU A 6 15.79 10.74 7.40
CA LEU A 6 14.81 10.51 8.47
C LEU A 6 13.53 9.86 7.94
N LEU A 7 13.38 9.72 6.62
CA LEU A 7 12.36 8.91 5.99
C LEU A 7 12.88 7.47 5.92
N GLY A 8 12.13 6.52 6.46
CA GLY A 8 12.37 5.12 6.13
C GLY A 8 11.99 4.93 4.66
N GLU A 9 12.96 4.57 3.83
CA GLU A 9 12.80 4.26 2.42
C GLU A 9 13.01 2.75 2.24
N LEU A 10 12.16 2.12 1.43
CA LEU A 10 12.29 0.72 1.08
C LEU A 10 11.99 0.53 -0.41
N GLU A 11 12.99 0.08 -1.16
CA GLU A 11 12.86 -0.33 -2.55
C GLU A 11 12.47 -1.82 -2.61
N ILE A 12 11.38 -2.14 -3.28
CA ILE A 12 10.83 -3.50 -3.39
C ILE A 12 10.33 -3.79 -4.80
N GLU A 13 10.36 -5.06 -5.20
CA GLU A 13 9.55 -5.52 -6.32
C GLU A 13 8.08 -5.56 -5.92
N ALA A 14 7.23 -4.86 -6.68
CA ALA A 14 5.80 -4.79 -6.46
C ALA A 14 5.03 -5.35 -7.67
N LEU A 15 3.83 -5.87 -7.41
CA LEU A 15 2.92 -6.30 -8.46
C LEU A 15 1.92 -5.19 -8.79
N VAL A 16 1.86 -4.79 -10.05
CA VAL A 16 0.78 -3.93 -10.54
C VAL A 16 -0.46 -4.76 -10.80
N ASP A 17 -1.52 -4.49 -10.04
CA ASP A 17 -2.81 -5.14 -10.18
C ASP A 17 -3.88 -4.13 -10.61
N THR A 18 -4.37 -4.28 -11.85
CA THR A 18 -5.43 -3.43 -12.41
C THR A 18 -6.80 -3.68 -11.80
N GLY A 19 -6.97 -4.79 -11.08
CA GLY A 19 -8.16 -5.12 -10.31
C GLY A 19 -8.11 -4.60 -8.86
N ALA A 20 -6.96 -4.16 -8.37
CA ALA A 20 -6.82 -3.62 -7.02
C ALA A 20 -7.38 -2.20 -6.94
N THR A 21 -8.20 -1.95 -5.92
CA THR A 21 -8.74 -0.62 -5.62
C THR A 21 -7.89 0.13 -4.58
N TYR A 22 -7.06 -0.60 -3.83
CA TYR A 22 -6.19 -0.07 -2.78
C TYR A 22 -4.76 -0.53 -2.99
N LEU A 23 -3.81 0.28 -2.51
CA LEU A 23 -2.47 -0.21 -2.25
C LEU A 23 -2.53 -1.24 -1.12
N VAL A 24 -1.90 -2.39 -1.32
CA VAL A 24 -1.78 -3.44 -0.30
C VAL A 24 -0.30 -3.68 -0.03
N ILE A 25 0.08 -3.71 1.24
CA ILE A 25 1.43 -4.01 1.69
C ILE A 25 1.41 -5.13 2.73
N SER A 26 2.52 -5.87 2.84
CA SER A 26 2.67 -6.87 3.89
C SER A 26 2.92 -6.24 5.26
N GLU A 27 2.63 -6.99 6.32
CA GLU A 27 3.08 -6.65 7.67
C GLU A 27 4.61 -6.50 7.77
N ASP A 28 5.39 -7.18 6.91
CA ASP A 28 6.85 -7.06 6.90
C ASP A 28 7.30 -5.67 6.45
N ILE A 29 6.65 -5.10 5.42
CA ILE A 29 6.90 -3.72 4.98
C ILE A 29 6.55 -2.73 6.09
N VAL A 30 5.41 -2.93 6.77
CA VAL A 30 5.00 -2.12 7.93
C VAL A 30 6.07 -2.13 9.02
N LYS A 31 6.62 -3.30 9.34
CA LYS A 31 7.66 -3.46 10.36
C LYS A 31 8.98 -2.80 9.93
N LYS A 32 9.41 -3.00 8.67
CA LYS A 32 10.64 -2.42 8.12
C LYS A 32 10.63 -0.89 8.09
N LEU A 33 9.49 -0.30 7.71
CA LEU A 33 9.32 1.14 7.59
C LEU A 33 8.84 1.82 8.89
N GLY A 34 8.55 1.04 9.95
CA GLY A 34 8.03 1.59 11.21
C GLY A 34 6.70 2.34 11.03
N LEU A 35 5.84 1.84 10.14
CA LEU A 35 4.55 2.46 9.85
C LEU A 35 3.58 2.24 11.01
N ARG A 36 2.72 3.22 11.29
CA ARG A 36 1.60 3.01 12.21
C ARG A 36 0.39 2.51 11.43
N ILE A 37 -0.30 1.52 12.02
CA ILE A 37 -1.68 1.21 11.69
C ILE A 37 -2.55 2.26 12.36
N ARG A 38 -3.20 3.12 11.57
CA ARG A 38 -4.05 4.21 12.08
C ARG A 38 -5.51 3.81 12.23
N ASP A 39 -5.95 2.82 11.45
CA ASP A 39 -7.34 2.37 11.42
C ASP A 39 -7.44 0.89 11.02
N GLN A 40 -8.65 0.35 11.03
CA GLN A 40 -8.98 -0.95 10.46
C GLN A 40 -10.19 -0.82 9.54
N GLN A 41 -10.24 -1.61 8.48
CA GLN A 41 -11.42 -1.70 7.62
C GLN A 41 -11.77 -3.14 7.29
N LYS A 42 -13.04 -3.36 6.92
CA LYS A 42 -13.51 -4.65 6.44
C LYS A 42 -13.10 -4.84 4.99
N ALA A 43 -12.48 -5.96 4.70
CA ALA A 43 -11.92 -6.33 3.40
C ALA A 43 -12.48 -7.69 2.97
N LYS A 44 -12.70 -7.87 1.66
CA LYS A 44 -13.07 -9.16 1.07
C LYS A 44 -11.88 -9.67 0.27
N TYR A 45 -11.38 -10.85 0.59
CA TYR A 45 -10.28 -11.46 -0.14
C TYR A 45 -10.75 -12.04 -1.48
N ALA A 46 -9.83 -12.26 -2.40
CA ALA A 46 -10.12 -12.87 -3.71
C ALA A 46 -10.81 -14.24 -3.62
N ASP A 47 -10.62 -14.98 -2.52
CA ASP A 47 -11.29 -16.26 -2.26
C ASP A 47 -12.69 -16.11 -1.63
N GLY A 48 -13.16 -14.88 -1.46
CA GLY A 48 -14.46 -14.54 -0.90
C GLY A 48 -14.51 -14.50 0.63
N ARG A 49 -13.41 -14.80 1.34
CA ARG A 49 -13.34 -14.58 2.79
C ARG A 49 -13.44 -13.08 3.10
N GLU A 50 -13.98 -12.75 4.26
CA GLU A 50 -13.99 -11.37 4.76
C GLU A 50 -13.17 -11.28 6.05
N GLY A 51 -12.49 -10.16 6.24
CA GLY A 51 -11.66 -9.92 7.43
C GLY A 51 -11.46 -8.43 7.72
N TRP A 52 -11.05 -8.13 8.94
CA TRP A 52 -10.57 -6.79 9.29
C TRP A 52 -9.09 -6.71 8.95
N VAL A 53 -8.71 -5.71 8.16
CA VAL A 53 -7.33 -5.43 7.79
C VAL A 53 -6.90 -4.07 8.34
N GLY A 54 -5.62 -3.94 8.68
CA GLY A 54 -5.06 -2.67 9.12
C GLY A 54 -4.98 -1.68 7.97
N VAL A 55 -5.13 -0.39 8.28
CA VAL A 55 -4.91 0.72 7.34
C VAL A 55 -3.77 1.57 7.88
N THR A 56 -2.77 1.81 7.05
CA THR A 56 -1.62 2.67 7.37
C THR A 56 -1.95 4.15 7.23
N GLU A 57 -1.08 5.00 7.78
CA GLU A 57 -0.93 6.38 7.32
C GLU A 57 -0.48 6.45 5.86
N ALA A 58 -0.67 7.62 5.23
CA ALA A 58 -0.32 7.82 3.83
C ALA A 58 1.17 7.58 3.55
N LEU A 59 1.43 6.83 2.48
CA LEU A 59 2.76 6.49 2.00
C LEU A 59 3.05 7.27 0.73
N LEU A 60 4.27 7.82 0.62
CA LEU A 60 4.79 8.28 -0.65
C LEU A 60 5.28 7.05 -1.41
N ILE A 61 4.77 6.86 -2.62
CA ILE A 61 5.16 5.75 -3.49
C ILE A 61 5.77 6.34 -4.75
N GLU A 62 6.97 5.88 -5.11
CA GLU A 62 7.59 6.15 -6.39
C GLU A 62 7.65 4.87 -7.23
N CYS A 63 7.19 4.95 -8.47
CA CYS A 63 7.30 3.87 -9.45
C CYS A 63 7.66 4.48 -10.81
N GLU A 64 8.80 4.07 -11.36
CA GLU A 64 9.34 4.60 -12.62
C GLU A 64 9.39 6.15 -12.70
N GLY A 65 9.82 6.81 -11.61
CA GLY A 65 9.91 8.28 -11.56
C GLY A 65 8.55 9.00 -11.48
N ARG A 66 7.46 8.26 -11.29
CA ARG A 66 6.14 8.82 -10.97
C ARG A 66 5.87 8.65 -9.49
N GLN A 67 5.37 9.72 -8.87
CA GLN A 67 5.05 9.73 -7.44
C GLN A 67 3.54 9.81 -7.21
N THR A 68 3.06 9.08 -6.22
CA THR A 68 1.71 9.21 -5.67
C THR A 68 1.74 9.11 -4.14
N THR A 69 0.65 9.49 -3.49
CA THR A 69 0.48 9.35 -2.05
C THR A 69 -0.81 8.61 -1.76
N GLU A 70 -0.71 7.44 -1.14
CA GLU A 70 -1.85 6.55 -0.89
C GLU A 70 -1.78 5.97 0.52
N ASP A 71 -2.94 5.76 1.14
CA ASP A 71 -3.03 4.89 2.32
C ASP A 71 -2.95 3.42 1.87
N ALA A 72 -2.28 2.56 2.64
CA ALA A 72 -2.16 1.14 2.32
C ALA A 72 -2.95 0.24 3.28
N LEU A 73 -3.57 -0.81 2.74
CA LEU A 73 -4.09 -1.94 3.51
C LEU A 73 -2.96 -2.88 3.89
N VAL A 74 -3.06 -3.47 5.07
CA VAL A 74 -2.04 -4.37 5.61
C VAL A 74 -2.57 -5.79 5.68
N THR A 75 -1.93 -6.68 4.94
CA THR A 75 -2.21 -8.12 4.94
C THR A 75 -1.00 -8.92 5.44
N GLY A 76 -1.25 -10.14 5.90
CA GLY A 76 -0.19 -11.02 6.41
C GLY A 76 0.74 -11.52 5.29
N ASP A 77 0.15 -12.05 4.22
CA ASP A 77 0.87 -12.53 3.05
C ASP A 77 0.37 -11.79 1.78
N VAL A 78 1.28 -11.23 1.00
CA VAL A 78 0.97 -10.36 -0.17
C VAL A 78 0.33 -11.12 -1.33
N HIS A 79 0.23 -12.43 -1.25
CA HIS A 79 -0.49 -13.26 -2.22
C HIS A 79 -2.01 -13.26 -2.03
N GLU A 80 -2.51 -12.79 -0.88
CA GLU A 80 -3.94 -12.66 -0.62
C GLU A 80 -4.43 -11.25 -0.97
N TYR A 81 -5.04 -11.10 -2.15
CA TYR A 81 -5.57 -9.81 -2.63
C TYR A 81 -6.84 -9.41 -1.88
N VAL A 82 -6.92 -8.13 -1.53
CA VAL A 82 -8.12 -7.52 -0.97
C VAL A 82 -8.90 -6.81 -2.06
N GLN A 83 -10.12 -7.28 -2.29
CA GLN A 83 -11.15 -6.63 -3.10
C GLN A 83 -12.11 -5.87 -2.17
N HIS A 84 -12.55 -4.69 -2.59
CA HIS A 84 -13.67 -4.00 -1.98
C HIS A 84 -14.71 -3.75 -3.07
N GLU A 85 -15.94 -4.18 -2.83
CA GLU A 85 -17.08 -3.86 -3.67
C GLU A 85 -17.73 -2.61 -3.07
N ASP A 86 -17.90 -1.57 -3.89
CA ASP A 86 -18.51 -0.25 -3.58
C ASP A 86 -17.55 0.84 -3.06
N TRP A 87 -16.97 1.60 -4.01
CA TRP A 87 -16.76 3.07 -4.09
C TRP A 87 -15.85 3.37 -5.34
N LEU A 88 -16.19 4.37 -6.17
CA LEU A 88 -15.59 4.72 -7.50
C LEU A 88 -14.17 5.36 -7.42
N PRO A 89 -13.35 5.59 -8.50
CA PRO A 89 -13.36 5.17 -9.93
C PRO A 89 -12.08 4.41 -10.41
N ARG A 90 -12.18 3.80 -11.60
CA ARG A 90 -11.28 2.78 -12.21
C ARG A 90 -9.94 3.25 -12.84
N ASN A 91 -9.16 4.12 -12.20
CA ASN A 91 -8.13 4.87 -12.94
C ASN A 91 -6.67 4.78 -12.49
N ILE A 92 -6.25 3.84 -11.63
CA ILE A 92 -4.85 3.88 -11.13
C ILE A 92 -3.88 2.79 -11.58
N CYS A 93 -4.34 1.66 -12.13
CA CYS A 93 -3.41 0.63 -12.58
C CYS A 93 -3.53 0.39 -14.09
N ARG A 94 -2.61 0.97 -14.85
CA ARG A 94 -2.21 0.43 -16.16
C ARG A 94 -0.85 -0.23 -16.00
N THR A 95 -0.93 -1.56 -15.97
CA THR A 95 0.04 -2.61 -16.31
C THR A 95 1.50 -2.22 -16.42
N PHE A 96 2.35 -2.73 -15.51
CA PHE A 96 3.71 -3.24 -15.74
C PHE A 96 4.26 -3.90 -14.45
N GLN A 97 5.07 -4.96 -14.51
CA GLN A 97 5.79 -5.48 -13.33
C GLN A 97 6.93 -4.52 -12.98
N HIS A 98 6.92 -3.86 -11.81
CA HIS A 98 7.91 -2.85 -11.47
C HIS A 98 8.36 -2.87 -10.01
N ILE A 99 9.58 -2.38 -9.82
CA ILE A 99 10.12 -2.04 -8.51
C ILE A 99 9.52 -0.69 -8.10
N ALA A 100 8.99 -0.63 -6.88
CA ALA A 100 8.46 0.57 -6.26
C ALA A 100 9.30 0.93 -5.03
N GLU A 101 9.50 2.22 -4.83
CA GLU A 101 10.04 2.78 -3.60
C GLU A 101 8.87 3.24 -2.72
N VAL A 102 8.85 2.81 -1.47
CA VAL A 102 7.80 3.18 -0.51
C VAL A 102 8.43 3.90 0.68
N SER A 103 7.92 5.09 0.96
CA SER A 103 8.47 6.00 1.95
C SER A 103 7.39 6.53 2.89
N LYS A 104 7.70 6.58 4.18
CA LYS A 104 6.75 7.04 5.22
C LYS A 104 6.56 8.56 5.18
N LEU A 105 5.34 9.07 4.99
CA LEU A 105 5.09 10.50 5.05
C LEU A 105 4.90 10.97 6.51
N GLN A 106 5.83 11.76 7.06
CA GLN A 106 5.64 12.39 8.37
C GLN A 106 4.89 13.72 8.23
N GLN A 107 3.68 13.82 8.78
CA GLN A 107 2.96 15.08 8.92
C GLN A 107 3.50 15.85 10.14
N CYS A 108 3.86 17.12 9.92
CA CYS A 108 4.39 18.06 10.93
C CYS A 108 3.33 18.51 11.94
#